data_AF-A0A7W0UHF9-F1
#
_entry.id   AF-A0A7W0UHF9-F1
#
_cell.length_a   1.000
_cell.length_b   1.000
_cell.length_c   1.000
_cell.angle_alpha   90.00
_cell.angle_beta   90.00
_cell.angle_gamma   90.00
#
_symmetry.space_group_name_H-M   'P 1'
#
loop_
_entity.id
_entity.type
_entity.pdbx_description
1 polymer ?
#
loop_
_entity_poly.entity_id
_entity_poly.type
_entity_poly.pdbx_seq_one_letter_code
_entity_poly.pdbx_strand_id
1 'polypeptide(L)'
;MKRTGLMLVIMAVMVVLSAGVAVAAVKFGTEGRDIIKGTNAPDVIFGEGGVDTLAGRKDDDTIHGGEGRDDLYGGSFLFGEIFEDRRLVQDGNDKLFGGDGPDCVFGGTGDDVLYGGNGSDLIGFFCFEFIIDTGNDTMLGGDGADEIISIDRKRDIVVCGSGRDVVYANRLDRIAGDCERVFYPR
;
A
#
# COMPACT_ATOMS: atom_id res chain seq x y z
N MET A 1 32.83 20.68 -14.62
CA MET A 1 32.44 20.20 -13.28
C MET A 1 31.70 18.88 -13.44
N LYS A 2 32.09 17.89 -12.64
CA LYS A 2 31.89 16.46 -12.85
C LYS A 2 30.41 16.06 -12.70
N ARG A 3 29.82 15.49 -13.75
CA ARG A 3 28.71 14.52 -13.64
C ARG A 3 29.25 13.18 -14.13
N THR A 4 30.00 12.51 -13.27
CA THR A 4 30.55 11.17 -13.48
C THR A 4 30.39 10.42 -12.17
N GLY A 5 29.51 9.42 -12.12
CA GLY A 5 29.61 8.37 -11.10
C GLY A 5 28.37 8.01 -10.28
N LEU A 6 27.13 8.26 -10.72
CA LEU A 6 25.95 7.71 -10.02
C LEU A 6 24.75 7.50 -10.95
N MET A 7 24.89 6.64 -11.96
CA MET A 7 23.76 6.18 -12.78
C MET A 7 24.03 4.74 -13.28
N LEU A 8 24.59 3.90 -12.40
CA LEU A 8 25.00 2.53 -12.76
C LEU A 8 25.06 1.60 -11.54
N VAL A 9 23.97 1.53 -10.75
CA VAL A 9 23.85 0.49 -9.70
C VAL A 9 22.46 -0.17 -9.61
N ILE A 10 21.42 0.28 -10.32
CA ILE A 10 20.08 -0.35 -10.19
C ILE A 10 19.58 -0.75 -11.58
N MET A 11 18.98 -1.96 -11.65
CA MET A 11 18.35 -2.62 -12.81
C MET A 11 19.27 -3.48 -13.72
N ALA A 12 20.00 -4.42 -13.13
CA ALA A 12 20.35 -5.67 -13.80
C ALA A 12 19.51 -6.81 -13.21
N VAL A 13 18.24 -6.90 -13.61
CA VAL A 13 17.46 -8.14 -13.51
C VAL A 13 17.06 -8.52 -14.93
N MET A 14 17.96 -9.23 -15.61
CA MET A 14 17.66 -9.96 -16.84
C MET A 14 16.80 -11.17 -16.45
N VAL A 15 15.49 -11.10 -16.69
CA VAL A 15 14.65 -12.31 -16.67
C VAL A 15 14.58 -12.89 -18.06
N VAL A 16 15.08 -14.12 -18.19
CA VAL A 16 14.92 -14.97 -19.37
C VAL A 16 13.47 -15.44 -19.42
N LEU A 17 12.76 -15.20 -20.53
CA LEU A 17 11.41 -15.70 -20.73
C LEU A 17 11.34 -16.76 -21.82
N SER A 18 11.11 -18.01 -21.41
CA SER A 18 10.29 -18.94 -22.18
C SER A 18 8.84 -18.46 -22.13
N ALA A 19 8.16 -18.43 -23.27
CA ALA A 19 6.77 -17.99 -23.40
C ALA A 19 5.86 -18.67 -22.34
N GLY A 20 5.32 -17.88 -21.40
CA GLY A 20 4.26 -18.34 -20.49
C GLY A 20 4.41 -18.01 -19.01
N VAL A 21 5.53 -17.44 -18.55
CA VAL A 21 5.66 -16.96 -17.16
C VAL A 21 5.37 -15.46 -17.14
N ALA A 22 4.34 -15.02 -16.41
CA ALA A 22 4.18 -13.61 -16.09
C ALA A 22 5.33 -13.23 -15.14
N VAL A 23 6.20 -12.35 -15.58
CA VAL A 23 7.40 -11.96 -14.83
C VAL A 23 7.07 -10.73 -14.02
N ALA A 24 7.59 -10.70 -12.81
CA ALA A 24 7.56 -9.54 -11.96
C ALA A 24 8.01 -8.28 -12.70
N ALA A 25 7.13 -7.29 -12.84
CA ALA A 25 7.48 -6.03 -13.47
C ALA A 25 8.06 -5.09 -12.41
N VAL A 26 9.03 -4.28 -12.84
CA VAL A 26 9.48 -3.13 -12.06
C VAL A 26 9.03 -1.87 -12.80
N LYS A 27 8.28 -1.01 -12.12
CA LYS A 27 7.69 0.21 -12.67
C LYS A 27 8.14 1.42 -11.85
N PHE A 28 8.38 2.52 -12.55
CA PHE A 28 8.83 3.78 -11.97
C PHE A 28 7.92 4.90 -12.49
N GLY A 29 7.51 5.78 -11.58
CA GLY A 29 6.89 7.06 -11.87
C GLY A 29 7.93 8.12 -12.18
N THR A 30 7.59 9.35 -11.85
CA THR A 30 8.32 10.58 -12.13
C THR A 30 8.27 11.50 -10.91
N GLU A 31 8.76 12.73 -11.03
CA GLU A 31 8.62 13.76 -9.99
C GLU A 31 7.24 14.48 -10.04
N GLY A 32 6.30 13.94 -10.80
CA GLY A 32 4.98 14.50 -11.01
C GLY A 32 3.89 13.47 -10.71
N ARG A 33 2.63 13.89 -10.83
CA ARG A 33 1.49 13.00 -10.65
C ARG A 33 1.52 11.86 -11.67
N ASP A 34 1.58 10.64 -11.17
CA ASP A 34 1.53 9.41 -11.95
C ASP A 34 0.32 8.54 -11.62
N ILE A 35 -0.08 7.73 -12.61
CA ILE A 35 -1.06 6.65 -12.43
C ILE A 35 -0.41 5.38 -12.94
N ILE A 36 -0.04 4.49 -12.02
CA ILE A 36 0.70 3.27 -12.32
C ILE A 36 -0.16 2.06 -11.97
N LYS A 37 -0.36 1.18 -12.95
CA LYS A 37 -0.94 -0.16 -12.73
C LYS A 37 0.14 -1.21 -12.90
N GLY A 38 0.18 -2.16 -11.97
CA GLY A 38 0.84 -3.44 -12.11
C GLY A 38 0.16 -4.35 -13.14
N THR A 39 0.47 -5.63 -13.05
CA THR A 39 0.15 -6.70 -13.97
C THR A 39 -0.83 -7.66 -13.29
N ASN A 40 -0.68 -8.96 -13.42
CA ASN A 40 -1.40 -9.93 -12.57
C ASN A 40 -0.37 -10.92 -12.03
N ALA A 41 0.81 -10.41 -11.71
CA ALA A 41 2.00 -11.12 -11.28
C ALA A 41 2.75 -10.17 -10.34
N PRO A 42 3.58 -10.70 -9.43
CA PRO A 42 4.23 -9.89 -8.39
C PRO A 42 4.99 -8.69 -8.94
N ASP A 43 4.61 -7.46 -8.63
CA ASP A 43 5.25 -6.26 -9.15
C ASP A 43 6.00 -5.48 -8.07
N VAL A 44 6.95 -4.65 -8.54
CA VAL A 44 7.57 -3.61 -7.72
C VAL A 44 7.29 -2.26 -8.37
N ILE A 45 6.62 -1.37 -7.65
CA ILE A 45 6.17 -0.07 -8.14
C ILE A 45 6.79 1.03 -7.27
N PHE A 46 7.37 2.05 -7.91
CA PHE A 46 7.87 3.26 -7.27
C PHE A 46 7.14 4.47 -7.88
N GLY A 47 6.46 5.29 -7.06
CA GLY A 47 5.85 6.56 -7.47
C GLY A 47 6.90 7.66 -7.68
N GLU A 48 7.90 7.68 -6.79
CA GLU A 48 8.99 8.67 -6.70
C GLU A 48 8.55 9.96 -6.01
N GLY A 49 8.17 11.01 -6.75
CA GLY A 49 7.73 12.26 -6.15
C GLY A 49 6.44 12.72 -6.83
N GLY A 50 5.46 13.23 -6.11
CA GLY A 50 4.22 13.66 -6.75
C GLY A 50 2.99 13.50 -5.90
N VAL A 51 1.89 13.17 -6.56
CA VAL A 51 0.60 12.87 -5.93
C VAL A 51 0.06 11.74 -6.75
N ASP A 52 0.43 10.52 -6.38
CA ASP A 52 0.38 9.37 -7.25
C ASP A 52 -0.81 8.46 -6.94
N THR A 53 -1.15 7.62 -7.91
CA THR A 53 -2.14 6.55 -7.75
C THR A 53 -1.52 5.25 -8.23
N LEU A 54 -1.20 4.36 -7.31
CA LEU A 54 -0.37 3.17 -7.54
C LEU A 54 -1.14 1.89 -7.18
N ALA A 55 -1.38 1.02 -8.15
CA ALA A 55 -2.12 -0.23 -7.94
C ALA A 55 -1.30 -1.46 -8.37
N GLY A 56 -1.13 -2.45 -7.48
CA GLY A 56 -0.39 -3.69 -7.71
C GLY A 56 -1.17 -4.68 -8.58
N ARG A 57 -2.42 -4.94 -8.19
CA ARG A 57 -3.47 -5.76 -8.82
C ARG A 57 -3.63 -7.17 -8.27
N LYS A 58 -2.83 -8.14 -8.71
CA LYS A 58 -2.96 -9.55 -8.30
C LYS A 58 -1.57 -10.08 -8.01
N ASP A 59 -1.52 -11.04 -7.11
CA ASP A 59 -0.31 -11.62 -6.55
C ASP A 59 0.43 -10.62 -5.66
N ASP A 60 1.42 -11.10 -4.91
CA ASP A 60 2.11 -10.32 -3.88
C ASP A 60 2.94 -9.17 -4.49
N ASP A 61 2.47 -7.94 -4.31
CA ASP A 61 3.06 -6.72 -4.84
C ASP A 61 3.89 -5.95 -3.79
N THR A 62 4.82 -5.13 -4.26
CA THR A 62 5.54 -4.14 -3.42
C THR A 62 5.42 -2.76 -4.03
N ILE A 63 4.86 -1.82 -3.27
CA ILE A 63 4.52 -0.48 -3.76
C ILE A 63 5.12 0.57 -2.82
N HIS A 64 5.85 1.51 -3.40
CA HIS A 64 6.42 2.67 -2.73
C HIS A 64 5.80 3.94 -3.33
N GLY A 65 5.10 4.75 -2.54
CA GLY A 65 4.56 6.05 -2.94
C GLY A 65 5.69 7.03 -3.21
N GLY A 66 6.45 7.36 -2.16
CA GLY A 66 7.61 8.22 -2.23
C GLY A 66 7.33 9.56 -1.55
N GLU A 67 7.77 10.67 -2.13
CA GLU A 67 7.40 12.01 -1.64
C GLU A 67 6.05 12.41 -2.24
N GLY A 68 5.03 12.67 -1.44
CA GLY A 68 3.77 13.06 -2.02
C GLY A 68 2.55 13.01 -1.13
N ARG A 69 1.40 13.02 -1.77
CA ARG A 69 0.17 12.52 -1.17
C ARG A 69 -0.29 11.43 -2.10
N ASP A 70 -0.05 10.19 -1.72
CA ASP A 70 -0.19 9.08 -2.64
C ASP A 70 -1.38 8.19 -2.23
N ASP A 71 -2.04 7.64 -3.24
CA ASP A 71 -3.07 6.62 -3.06
C ASP A 71 -2.48 5.26 -3.50
N LEU A 72 -2.23 4.37 -2.54
CA LEU A 72 -1.62 3.04 -2.75
C LEU A 72 -2.65 1.92 -2.58
N TYR A 73 -2.62 0.97 -3.51
CA TYR A 73 -3.52 -0.18 -3.55
C TYR A 73 -2.73 -1.45 -3.83
N GLY A 74 -2.76 -2.42 -2.93
CA GLY A 74 -2.19 -3.76 -3.20
C GLY A 74 -2.98 -4.42 -4.32
N GLY A 75 -4.30 -4.40 -4.19
CA GLY A 75 -5.23 -4.95 -5.17
C GLY A 75 -5.57 -4.12 -6.40
N SER A 76 -6.51 -4.67 -7.16
CA SER A 76 -7.04 -4.05 -8.38
C SER A 76 -8.06 -2.95 -8.04
N PHE A 77 -7.61 -1.71 -7.82
CA PHE A 77 -8.52 -0.56 -7.73
C PHE A 77 -8.08 0.58 -8.62
N LEU A 78 -8.88 0.90 -9.64
CA LEU A 78 -8.83 2.20 -10.29
C LEU A 78 -10.22 2.67 -10.66
N PHE A 79 -10.50 3.93 -10.34
CA PHE A 79 -11.71 4.65 -10.72
C PHE A 79 -12.11 4.37 -12.17
N GLY A 80 -13.31 3.82 -12.36
CA GLY A 80 -13.91 3.61 -13.68
C GLY A 80 -13.81 2.19 -14.23
N GLU A 81 -12.92 1.34 -13.71
CA GLU A 81 -12.96 -0.10 -13.96
C GLU A 81 -13.70 -0.79 -12.80
N ILE A 82 -14.96 -0.39 -12.61
CA ILE A 82 -15.88 -1.07 -11.71
C ILE A 82 -16.08 -2.48 -12.25
N PHE A 83 -15.44 -3.46 -11.59
CA PHE A 83 -15.94 -4.82 -11.40
C PHE A 83 -16.62 -5.47 -12.62
N GLU A 84 -15.93 -5.63 -13.75
CA GLU A 84 -16.41 -6.63 -14.73
C GLU A 84 -16.25 -8.05 -14.17
N ASP A 85 -15.34 -8.27 -13.23
CA ASP A 85 -15.23 -9.53 -12.50
C ASP A 85 -15.60 -9.33 -11.03
N ARG A 86 -16.86 -9.65 -10.68
CA ARG A 86 -17.35 -9.71 -9.29
C ARG A 86 -16.76 -10.89 -8.50
N ARG A 87 -15.83 -11.67 -9.06
CA ARG A 87 -14.99 -12.52 -8.21
C ARG A 87 -14.01 -11.60 -7.52
N LEU A 88 -14.16 -11.49 -6.20
CA LEU A 88 -13.05 -11.23 -5.29
C LEU A 88 -11.92 -12.20 -5.68
N VAL A 89 -11.00 -11.74 -6.52
CA VAL A 89 -9.75 -12.44 -6.71
C VAL A 89 -8.90 -12.06 -5.52
N GLN A 90 -8.16 -13.01 -4.96
CA GLN A 90 -7.19 -12.67 -3.91
C GLN A 90 -6.16 -11.73 -4.52
N ASP A 91 -6.13 -10.50 -4.00
CA ASP A 91 -5.26 -9.42 -4.46
C ASP A 91 -3.78 -9.77 -4.21
N GLY A 92 -3.44 -10.43 -3.11
CA GLY A 92 -2.05 -10.81 -2.83
C GLY A 92 -1.75 -10.61 -1.35
N ASN A 93 -0.53 -10.90 -0.92
CA ASN A 93 -0.02 -10.43 0.37
C ASN A 93 0.99 -9.32 0.06
N ASP A 94 0.50 -8.09 0.11
CA ASP A 94 1.15 -6.94 -0.47
C ASP A 94 1.97 -6.18 0.57
N LYS A 95 2.95 -5.41 0.09
CA LYS A 95 3.75 -4.51 0.91
C LYS A 95 3.64 -3.09 0.36
N LEU A 96 2.98 -2.22 1.11
CA LEU A 96 2.72 -0.86 0.70
C LEU A 96 3.42 0.10 1.66
N PHE A 97 4.15 1.05 1.10
CA PHE A 97 4.88 2.09 1.82
C PHE A 97 4.48 3.44 1.25
N GLY A 98 3.71 4.24 1.99
CA GLY A 98 3.26 5.58 1.58
C GLY A 98 4.46 6.49 1.33
N GLY A 99 5.24 6.76 2.38
CA GLY A 99 6.48 7.52 2.27
C GLY A 99 6.39 8.83 3.03
N ASP A 100 6.71 9.94 2.35
CA ASP A 100 6.63 11.28 2.93
C ASP A 100 5.37 11.99 2.45
N GLY A 101 4.57 12.48 3.40
CA GLY A 101 3.34 13.24 3.18
C GLY A 101 2.09 12.44 3.54
N PRO A 102 0.89 13.03 3.42
CA PRO A 102 -0.34 12.42 3.92
C PRO A 102 -0.90 11.42 2.91
N ASP A 103 -0.69 10.14 3.16
CA ASP A 103 -0.97 9.06 2.23
C ASP A 103 -2.27 8.31 2.53
N CYS A 104 -2.75 7.61 1.51
CA CYS A 104 -3.83 6.64 1.61
C CYS A 104 -3.32 5.26 1.25
N VAL A 105 -3.30 4.33 2.22
CA VAL A 105 -2.70 3.00 2.04
C VAL A 105 -3.74 1.92 2.25
N PHE A 106 -4.03 1.14 1.20
CA PHE A 106 -5.05 0.08 1.21
C PHE A 106 -4.48 -1.23 0.66
N GLY A 107 -4.49 -2.29 1.48
CA GLY A 107 -3.97 -3.61 1.09
C GLY A 107 -4.88 -4.31 0.09
N GLY A 108 -6.15 -4.46 0.46
CA GLY A 108 -7.11 -5.23 -0.33
C GLY A 108 -7.37 -6.56 0.36
N THR A 109 -7.37 -7.67 -0.37
CA THR A 109 -7.51 -8.98 0.26
C THR A 109 -6.17 -9.70 0.36
N GLY A 110 -5.92 -10.33 1.51
CA GLY A 110 -4.71 -11.10 1.79
C GLY A 110 -4.04 -10.58 3.05
N ASP A 111 -2.96 -11.20 3.50
CA ASP A 111 -2.29 -10.78 4.74
C ASP A 111 -1.23 -9.71 4.40
N ASP A 112 -1.60 -8.44 4.52
CA ASP A 112 -0.83 -7.32 3.98
C ASP A 112 0.09 -6.65 5.02
N VAL A 113 1.10 -5.92 4.52
CA VAL A 113 1.93 -5.01 5.32
C VAL A 113 1.76 -3.60 4.80
N LEU A 114 1.12 -2.75 5.59
CA LEU A 114 0.79 -1.38 5.24
C LEU A 114 1.59 -0.43 6.14
N TYR A 115 2.36 0.47 5.55
CA TYR A 115 3.11 1.51 6.25
C TYR A 115 2.78 2.89 5.70
N GLY A 116 2.26 3.78 6.53
CA GLY A 116 1.98 5.18 6.19
C GLY A 116 3.27 5.94 5.91
N GLY A 117 4.11 6.07 6.94
CA GLY A 117 5.39 6.76 6.82
C GLY A 117 5.42 8.05 7.61
N ASN A 118 5.90 9.13 7.00
CA ASN A 118 5.90 10.45 7.63
C ASN A 118 4.69 11.21 7.12
N GLY A 119 3.67 11.46 7.92
CA GLY A 119 2.44 11.99 7.35
C GLY A 119 1.28 12.05 8.33
N SER A 120 0.13 12.45 7.82
CA SER A 120 -1.12 12.14 8.50
C SER A 120 -1.83 11.17 7.60
N ASP A 121 -1.64 9.89 7.89
CA ASP A 121 -1.95 8.83 6.95
C ASP A 121 -3.30 8.21 7.24
N LEU A 122 -3.95 7.73 6.19
CA LEU A 122 -5.14 6.91 6.28
C LEU A 122 -4.79 5.50 5.85
N ILE A 123 -4.90 4.55 6.78
CA ILE A 123 -4.51 3.15 6.54
C ILE A 123 -5.73 2.25 6.68
N GLY A 124 -5.94 1.42 5.67
CA GLY A 124 -6.98 0.39 5.61
C GLY A 124 -8.30 0.88 5.00
N PHE A 125 -9.42 0.43 5.57
CA PHE A 125 -10.74 0.38 4.91
C PHE A 125 -11.28 1.70 4.31
N PHE A 126 -11.03 2.87 4.90
CA PHE A 126 -11.67 4.12 4.46
C PHE A 126 -10.91 4.94 3.43
N CYS A 127 -9.80 4.43 2.89
CA CYS A 127 -9.23 5.10 1.72
C CYS A 127 -10.28 5.30 0.64
N PHE A 128 -11.20 4.33 0.46
CA PHE A 128 -12.33 4.44 -0.47
C PHE A 128 -13.58 3.71 0.06
N GLU A 129 -14.75 4.30 -0.21
CA GLU A 129 -16.03 3.67 0.09
C GLU A 129 -16.21 2.41 -0.81
N PHE A 130 -16.77 1.32 -0.27
CA PHE A 130 -17.24 0.10 -0.96
C PHE A 130 -16.32 -1.12 -1.17
N ILE A 131 -15.09 -1.18 -0.65
CA ILE A 131 -14.21 -2.37 -0.80
C ILE A 131 -13.75 -2.89 0.55
N ILE A 132 -13.66 -4.22 0.66
CA ILE A 132 -13.26 -4.90 1.90
C ILE A 132 -11.74 -5.07 1.87
N ASP A 133 -11.03 -4.30 2.70
CA ASP A 133 -9.71 -4.69 3.20
C ASP A 133 -9.93 -5.94 4.06
N THR A 134 -9.28 -7.07 3.76
CA THR A 134 -9.35 -8.23 4.64
C THR A 134 -8.13 -9.10 4.61
N GLY A 135 -7.72 -9.56 5.78
CA GLY A 135 -6.42 -10.17 5.94
C GLY A 135 -6.09 -10.33 7.40
N ASN A 136 -5.02 -11.01 7.75
CA ASN A 136 -4.38 -10.76 9.05
C ASN A 136 -3.25 -9.76 8.79
N ASP A 137 -3.60 -8.48 8.86
CA ASP A 137 -2.75 -7.42 8.34
C ASP A 137 -1.78 -6.90 9.41
N THR A 138 -0.68 -6.32 8.96
CA THR A 138 0.19 -5.50 9.79
C THR A 138 0.12 -4.06 9.30
N MET A 139 -0.51 -3.20 10.10
CA MET A 139 -0.68 -1.79 9.81
C MET A 139 0.24 -0.96 10.71
N LEU A 140 1.07 -0.13 10.09
CA LEU A 140 2.05 0.72 10.76
C LEU A 140 1.78 2.18 10.35
N GLY A 141 1.41 3.04 11.31
CA GLY A 141 1.18 4.47 11.05
C GLY A 141 2.47 5.18 10.65
N GLY A 142 3.39 5.32 11.60
CA GLY A 142 4.68 5.94 11.39
C GLY A 142 4.79 7.21 12.19
N ASP A 143 5.29 8.29 11.59
CA ASP A 143 5.36 9.59 12.24
C ASP A 143 4.19 10.48 11.78
N GLY A 144 3.40 10.97 12.71
CA GLY A 144 2.45 12.05 12.51
C GLY A 144 1.09 11.79 13.15
N ALA A 145 -0.01 12.01 12.45
CA ALA A 145 -1.32 11.84 13.07
C ALA A 145 -2.17 10.96 12.19
N ASP A 146 -2.15 9.67 12.49
CA ASP A 146 -2.65 8.64 11.61
C ASP A 146 -4.05 8.18 11.99
N GLU A 147 -4.82 7.81 10.99
CA GLU A 147 -6.12 7.16 11.14
C GLU A 147 -6.02 5.74 10.55
N ILE A 148 -6.05 4.74 11.44
CA ILE A 148 -5.88 3.33 11.07
C ILE A 148 -7.17 2.57 11.30
N ILE A 149 -7.62 1.82 10.29
CA ILE A 149 -8.95 1.21 10.29
C ILE A 149 -8.86 -0.27 9.93
N SER A 150 -8.91 -1.10 10.98
CA SER A 150 -8.77 -2.55 10.99
C SER A 150 -10.10 -3.21 11.40
N ILE A 151 -11.20 -2.88 10.70
CA ILE A 151 -12.57 -3.32 11.07
C ILE A 151 -13.14 -4.43 10.17
N ASP A 152 -12.33 -5.41 9.79
CA ASP A 152 -12.69 -6.46 8.83
C ASP A 152 -13.10 -7.83 9.47
N ARG A 153 -12.99 -7.93 10.80
CA ARG A 153 -13.20 -9.12 11.65
C ARG A 153 -12.09 -10.17 11.60
N LYS A 154 -10.89 -9.82 11.19
CA LYS A 154 -9.72 -10.68 11.24
C LYS A 154 -8.84 -10.34 12.45
N ARG A 155 -7.56 -10.68 12.37
CA ARG A 155 -6.62 -10.59 13.48
C ARG A 155 -5.42 -9.81 13.03
N ASP A 156 -5.53 -8.51 13.19
CA ASP A 156 -4.54 -7.60 12.68
C ASP A 156 -3.57 -7.17 13.78
N ILE A 157 -2.46 -6.59 13.36
CA ILE A 157 -1.46 -5.99 14.22
C ILE A 157 -1.38 -4.52 13.82
N VAL A 158 -1.66 -3.63 14.77
CA VAL A 158 -1.57 -2.19 14.54
C VAL A 158 -0.47 -1.61 15.42
N VAL A 159 0.45 -0.87 14.81
CA VAL A 159 1.49 -0.08 15.47
C VAL A 159 1.32 1.36 15.02
N CYS A 160 1.06 2.29 15.94
CA CYS A 160 0.75 3.65 15.55
C CYS A 160 2.01 4.48 15.27
N GLY A 161 3.05 4.33 16.10
CA GLY A 161 4.26 5.14 15.97
C GLY A 161 4.16 6.46 16.74
N SER A 162 4.68 7.54 16.17
CA SER A 162 4.75 8.84 16.82
C SER A 162 3.55 9.70 16.47
N GLY A 163 2.96 10.36 17.47
CA GLY A 163 2.16 11.56 17.26
C GLY A 163 0.76 11.43 17.86
N ARG A 164 -0.32 11.57 17.10
CA ARG A 164 -1.66 11.47 17.69
C ARG A 164 -2.60 10.66 16.82
N ASP A 165 -2.68 9.40 17.17
CA ASP A 165 -3.24 8.41 16.27
C ASP A 165 -4.62 7.97 16.74
N VAL A 166 -5.44 7.61 15.76
CA VAL A 166 -6.79 7.09 15.95
C VAL A 166 -6.89 5.74 15.28
N VAL A 167 -7.25 4.73 16.05
CA VAL A 167 -7.43 3.37 15.55
C VAL A 167 -8.89 2.96 15.71
N TYR A 168 -9.49 2.45 14.65
CA TYR A 168 -10.75 1.72 14.67
C TYR A 168 -10.45 0.25 14.44
N ALA A 169 -10.72 -0.58 15.43
CA ALA A 169 -10.28 -1.98 15.43
C ALA A 169 -11.41 -2.92 15.83
N ASN A 170 -11.28 -4.19 15.45
CA ASN A 170 -11.99 -5.29 16.06
C ASN A 170 -11.33 -5.69 17.40
N ARG A 171 -12.08 -6.43 18.23
CA ARG A 171 -11.55 -6.94 19.52
C ARG A 171 -10.53 -8.06 19.37
N LEU A 172 -10.35 -8.55 18.15
CA LEU A 172 -9.42 -9.63 17.84
C LEU A 172 -8.00 -9.10 17.59
N ASP A 173 -7.88 -7.80 17.30
CA ASP A 173 -6.63 -7.19 16.85
C ASP A 173 -5.69 -6.94 18.01
N ARG A 174 -4.39 -6.98 17.68
CA ARG A 174 -3.31 -6.64 18.59
C ARG A 174 -2.87 -5.21 18.30
N ILE A 175 -3.34 -4.28 19.12
CA ILE A 175 -2.98 -2.87 19.04
C ILE A 175 -1.79 -2.58 19.97
N ALA A 176 -0.76 -1.94 19.45
CA ALA A 176 0.38 -1.50 20.24
C ALA A 176 -0.01 -0.41 21.25
N GLY A 177 0.80 -0.26 22.30
CA GLY A 177 0.52 0.66 23.41
C GLY A 177 0.82 2.13 23.11
N ASP A 178 1.32 2.42 21.92
CA ASP A 178 1.62 3.77 21.40
C ASP A 178 0.40 4.45 20.77
N CYS A 179 -0.68 3.73 20.47
CA CYS A 179 -1.91 4.31 19.92
C CYS A 179 -2.73 5.10 20.97
N GLU A 180 -2.93 6.41 20.79
CA GLU A 180 -3.59 7.25 21.79
C GLU A 180 -5.11 7.05 21.89
N ARG A 181 -5.78 6.77 20.76
CA ARG A 181 -7.24 6.68 20.69
C ARG A 181 -7.69 5.44 19.93
N VAL A 182 -8.09 4.40 20.67
CA VAL A 182 -8.59 3.15 20.08
C VAL A 182 -10.09 3.01 20.28
N PHE A 183 -10.82 2.78 19.19
CA PHE A 183 -12.27 2.59 19.13
C PHE A 183 -12.61 1.17 18.69
N TYR A 184 -13.54 0.55 19.41
CA TYR A 184 -14.08 -0.77 19.07
C TYR A 184 -15.57 -0.63 18.72
N PRO A 185 -15.91 -0.34 17.45
CA PRO A 185 -17.31 -0.25 17.03
C PRO A 185 -18.05 -1.58 17.26
N ARG A 186 -19.36 -1.49 17.53
CA ARG A 186 -20.22 -2.65 17.83
C ARG A 186 -20.76 -3.30 16.58
#